data_AF-A0A923LU69-F1
#
_entry.id   AF-A0A923LU69-F1
#
_cell.length_a   1.000
_cell.length_b   1.000
_cell.length_c   1.000
_cell.angle_alpha   90.00
_cell.angle_beta   90.00
_cell.angle_gamma   90.00
#
_symmetry.space_group_name_H-M   'P 1'
#
loop_
_entity.id
_entity.type
_entity.pdbx_description
1 polymer ?
#
loop_
_entity_poly.entity_id
_entity_poly.type
_entity_poly.pdbx_seq_one_letter_code
_entity_poly.pdbx_strand_id
1 'polypeptide(L)'
;MVSPYIALYDSVNIGDKTYCLMEIGEDLDFGSVALEKSVFGRYRIARMSYGGGHFRDGIIESGGKKYFLFAGRDITARICKATALIGGERYELYTPEQKDHFLLYTEISDQAQEKHVDRSEITFYDKNNRDITDQYNLSGGGI
;
A
#
# COMPACT_ATOMS: atom_id res chain seq x y z
N MET A 1 6.77 29.06 13.79
CA MET A 1 6.45 27.76 14.42
C MET A 1 5.39 27.14 13.53
N VAL A 2 5.79 26.23 12.65
CA VAL A 2 4.89 25.64 11.66
C VAL A 2 4.26 24.40 12.30
N SER A 3 2.93 24.25 12.19
CA SER A 3 2.24 23.11 12.79
C SER A 3 2.71 21.80 12.17
N PRO A 4 2.92 20.73 12.96
CA PRO A 4 3.10 19.39 12.40
C PRO A 4 1.85 19.04 11.57
N TYR A 5 2.07 18.77 10.28
CA TYR A 5 1.04 18.38 9.32
C TYR A 5 1.03 16.86 9.18
N ILE A 6 -0.16 16.27 9.31
CA ILE A 6 -0.41 14.87 8.96
C ILE A 6 -1.64 14.85 8.06
N ALA A 7 -1.49 14.29 6.85
CA ALA A 7 -2.59 14.02 5.93
C ALA A 7 -2.90 12.53 5.91
N LEU A 8 -4.18 12.19 5.78
CA LEU A 8 -4.65 10.83 5.53
C LEU A 8 -5.34 10.79 4.17
N TYR A 9 -5.04 9.76 3.37
CA TYR A 9 -5.46 9.70 1.97
C TYR A 9 -6.45 8.58 1.67
N ASP A 10 -6.12 7.36 2.09
CA ASP A 10 -6.95 6.20 1.85
C ASP A 10 -6.82 5.21 3.01
N SER A 11 -7.80 4.31 3.13
CA SER A 11 -7.79 3.29 4.18
C SER A 11 -8.45 2.00 3.72
N VAL A 12 -7.90 0.87 4.16
CA VAL A 12 -8.48 -0.46 3.93
C VAL A 12 -8.59 -1.22 5.25
N ASN A 13 -9.62 -2.08 5.35
CA ASN A 13 -9.83 -2.93 6.51
C ASN A 13 -9.50 -4.38 6.15
N ILE A 14 -8.61 -5.01 6.92
CA ILE A 14 -8.24 -6.42 6.77
C ILE A 14 -8.36 -7.09 8.15
N GLY A 15 -9.43 -7.85 8.34
CA GLY A 15 -9.80 -8.42 9.66
C GLY A 15 -10.05 -7.35 10.71
N ASP A 16 -9.31 -7.42 11.82
CA ASP A 16 -9.37 -6.50 12.95
C ASP A 16 -8.47 -5.26 12.80
N LYS A 17 -7.72 -5.17 11.69
CA LYS A 17 -6.82 -4.06 11.41
C LYS A 17 -7.37 -3.13 10.32
N THR A 18 -7.16 -1.83 10.53
CA THR A 18 -7.35 -0.79 9.54
C THR A 18 -5.98 -0.24 9.16
N TYR A 19 -5.65 -0.25 7.88
CA TYR A 19 -4.43 0.35 7.35
C TYR A 19 -4.80 1.67 6.70
N CYS A 20 -4.15 2.74 7.11
CA CYS A 20 -4.34 4.06 6.52
C CYS A 20 -3.05 4.55 5.88
N LEU A 21 -3.18 5.19 4.73
CA LEU A 21 -2.10 5.87 4.06
C LEU A 21 -1.98 7.30 4.57
N MET A 22 -0.74 7.75 4.80
CA MET A 22 -0.50 9.07 5.35
C MET A 22 0.71 9.78 4.73
N GLU A 23 0.74 11.09 4.89
CA GLU A 23 1.94 11.91 4.74
C GLU A 23 2.18 12.72 6.00
N ILE A 24 3.44 12.95 6.32
CA ILE A 24 3.84 13.68 7.52
C ILE A 24 4.96 14.69 7.23
N GLY A 25 4.86 15.85 7.87
CA GLY A 25 5.91 16.88 7.84
C GLY A 25 5.96 17.69 6.55
N GLU A 26 6.92 18.61 6.49
CA GLU A 26 7.11 19.52 5.35
C GLU A 26 7.73 18.82 4.14
N ASP A 27 8.56 17.80 4.38
CA ASP A 27 9.18 16.99 3.33
C ASP A 27 8.20 16.00 2.68
N LEU A 28 6.94 16.00 3.13
CA LEU A 28 5.90 15.05 2.73
C LEU A 28 6.47 13.64 2.81
N ASP A 29 6.86 13.19 3.99
CA ASP A 29 7.32 11.82 4.17
C ASP A 29 6.15 10.87 3.99
N PHE A 30 6.28 9.90 3.08
CA PHE A 30 5.19 8.97 2.77
C PHE A 30 5.11 7.92 3.84
N GLY A 31 3.93 7.54 4.29
CA GLY A 31 3.81 6.62 5.40
C GLY A 31 2.53 5.83 5.43
N SER A 32 2.47 4.95 6.41
CA SER A 32 1.27 4.22 6.76
C SER A 32 1.11 4.16 8.27
N VAL A 33 -0.14 4.05 8.70
CA VAL A 33 -0.49 3.74 10.08
C VAL A 33 -1.43 2.53 10.07
N ALA A 34 -1.09 1.53 10.88
CA ALA A 34 -1.94 0.39 11.14
C ALA A 34 -2.64 0.60 12.48
N LEU A 35 -3.96 0.57 12.47
CA LEU A 35 -4.82 0.61 13.64
C LEU A 35 -5.37 -0.78 13.91
N GLU A 36 -5.48 -1.15 15.17
CA GLU A 36 -6.10 -2.41 15.59
C GLU A 36 -7.35 -2.11 16.40
N LYS A 37 -8.45 -2.76 16.02
CA LYS A 37 -9.76 -2.57 16.63
C LYS A 37 -10.00 -3.64 17.69
N SER A 38 -10.14 -3.20 18.94
CA SER A 38 -10.58 -4.06 20.03
C SER A 38 -12.02 -4.55 19.82
N VAL A 39 -12.38 -5.64 20.51
CA VAL A 39 -13.75 -6.20 20.52
C VAL A 39 -14.80 -5.16 20.96
N PHE A 40 -14.41 -4.17 21.77
CA PHE A 40 -15.28 -3.08 22.23
C PHE A 40 -15.27 -1.84 21.29
N GLY A 41 -14.72 -1.97 20.09
CA GLY A 41 -14.72 -0.92 19.07
C GLY A 41 -13.71 0.21 19.29
N ARG A 42 -12.84 0.12 20.30
CA ARG A 42 -11.74 1.08 20.51
C ARG A 42 -10.56 0.74 19.61
N TYR A 43 -9.91 1.75 19.05
CA TYR A 43 -8.73 1.61 18.20
C TYR A 43 -7.46 1.93 18.99
N ARG A 44 -6.37 1.20 18.71
CA ARG A 44 -5.00 1.60 19.06
C ARG A 44 -4.14 1.71 17.81
N ILE A 45 -3.09 2.54 17.86
CA ILE A 45 -2.03 2.50 16.85
C ILE A 45 -1.19 1.25 17.10
N ALA A 46 -1.24 0.30 16.18
CA ALA A 46 -0.44 -0.93 16.22
C ALA A 46 0.95 -0.72 15.61
N ARG A 47 1.03 0.08 14.54
CA ARG A 47 2.28 0.43 13.86
C ARG A 47 2.13 1.75 13.13
N MET A 48 3.24 2.47 13.01
CA MET A 48 3.37 3.65 12.17
C MET A 48 4.74 3.64 11.51
N SER A 49 4.81 3.89 10.21
CA SER A 49 6.06 3.97 9.43
C SER A 49 5.98 5.11 8.42
N TYR A 50 7.09 5.81 8.19
CA TYR A 50 7.19 6.86 7.17
C TYR A 50 8.63 7.05 6.68
N GLY A 51 8.81 7.82 5.60
CA GLY A 51 10.10 8.20 5.01
C GLY A 51 9.95 8.55 3.52
N GLY A 52 11.04 9.01 2.90
CA GLY A 52 11.01 9.63 1.56
C GLY A 52 10.75 8.72 0.34
N GLY A 53 10.39 7.45 0.53
CA GLY A 53 10.01 6.56 -0.58
C GLY A 53 8.59 6.83 -1.10
N HIS A 54 8.28 6.40 -2.32
CA HIS A 54 6.97 6.64 -2.96
C HIS A 54 5.95 5.51 -2.77
N PHE A 55 6.41 4.34 -2.34
CA PHE A 55 5.57 3.15 -2.21
C PHE A 55 5.65 2.52 -0.83
N ARG A 56 4.56 1.86 -0.44
CA ARG A 56 4.46 1.08 0.79
C ARG A 56 3.82 -0.27 0.48
N ASP A 57 4.35 -1.35 1.02
CA ASP A 57 3.84 -2.69 0.75
C ASP A 57 4.00 -3.63 1.94
N GLY A 58 3.24 -4.72 1.94
CA GLY A 58 3.39 -5.78 2.92
C GLY A 58 2.51 -6.98 2.65
N ILE A 59 2.93 -8.13 3.16
CA ILE A 59 2.10 -9.32 3.25
C ILE A 59 1.48 -9.36 4.65
N ILE A 60 0.15 -9.31 4.70
CA ILE A 60 -0.63 -9.25 5.93
C ILE A 60 -1.34 -10.56 6.15
N GLU A 61 -1.18 -11.15 7.33
CA GLU A 61 -1.94 -12.32 7.78
C GLU A 61 -3.13 -11.88 8.64
N SER A 62 -4.31 -12.40 8.32
CA SER A 62 -5.54 -12.10 9.04
C SER A 62 -6.58 -13.20 8.83
N GLY A 63 -7.12 -13.74 9.93
CA GLY A 63 -8.14 -14.80 9.87
C GLY A 63 -7.70 -16.07 9.14
N GLY A 64 -6.41 -16.42 9.16
CA GLY A 64 -5.86 -17.58 8.44
C GLY A 64 -5.64 -17.37 6.94
N LYS A 65 -5.89 -16.16 6.42
CA LYS A 65 -5.62 -15.76 5.04
C LYS A 65 -4.43 -14.82 4.96
N LYS A 66 -3.80 -14.75 3.78
CA LYS A 66 -2.76 -13.79 3.45
C LYS A 66 -3.27 -12.76 2.45
N TYR A 67 -2.82 -11.54 2.61
CA TYR A 67 -3.18 -10.43 1.75
C TYR A 67 -1.92 -9.69 1.33
N PHE A 68 -1.80 -9.39 0.05
CA PHE A 68 -0.83 -8.42 -0.41
C PHE A 68 -1.47 -7.03 -0.32
N LEU A 69 -0.82 -6.14 0.42
CA LEU A 69 -1.20 -4.75 0.59
C LEU A 69 -0.18 -3.87 -0.12
N PHE A 70 -0.66 -2.94 -0.95
CA PHE A 70 0.18 -2.10 -1.78
C PHE A 70 -0.36 -0.67 -1.84
N ALA A 71 0.50 0.29 -1.53
CA ALA A 71 0.18 1.71 -1.50
C ALA A 71 1.22 2.50 -2.27
N GLY A 72 0.80 3.60 -2.88
CA GLY A 72 1.68 4.42 -3.68
C GLY A 72 1.19 5.84 -3.87
N ARG A 73 2.15 6.69 -4.21
CA ARG A 73 1.93 8.01 -4.78
C ARG A 73 1.94 7.91 -6.29
N ASP A 74 0.87 8.36 -6.91
CA ASP A 74 0.77 8.53 -8.35
C ASP A 74 0.24 9.92 -8.68
N ILE A 75 1.08 10.93 -8.51
CA ILE A 75 0.71 12.35 -8.69
C ILE A 75 0.09 12.63 -10.06
N THR A 76 0.45 11.85 -11.08
CA THR A 76 -0.11 11.98 -12.44
C THR A 76 -1.42 11.21 -12.65
N ALA A 77 -1.83 10.40 -11.67
CA ALA A 77 -3.01 9.54 -11.66
C ALA A 77 -3.14 8.69 -12.95
N ARG A 78 -2.03 8.07 -13.35
CA ARG A 78 -1.89 7.26 -14.58
C ARG A 78 -1.96 5.77 -14.32
N ILE A 79 -1.60 5.29 -13.13
CA ILE A 79 -1.68 3.88 -12.76
C ILE A 79 -3.16 3.52 -12.66
N CYS A 80 -3.59 2.59 -13.50
CA CYS A 80 -4.91 1.98 -13.47
C CYS A 80 -4.86 0.54 -12.94
N LYS A 81 -3.72 -0.13 -13.14
CA LYS A 81 -3.49 -1.50 -12.68
C LYS A 81 -2.05 -1.67 -12.24
N ALA A 82 -1.85 -2.41 -11.15
CA ALA A 82 -0.57 -2.96 -10.75
C ALA A 82 -0.65 -4.48 -10.78
N THR A 83 0.42 -5.15 -11.22
CA THR A 83 0.57 -6.59 -11.06
C THR A 83 1.78 -6.90 -10.22
N ALA A 84 1.70 -7.88 -9.34
CA ALA A 84 2.82 -8.36 -8.53
C ALA A 84 2.99 -9.88 -8.70
N LEU A 85 4.24 -10.34 -8.82
CA LEU A 85 4.58 -11.76 -8.74
C LEU A 85 4.95 -12.11 -7.29
N ILE A 86 4.17 -12.99 -6.66
CA ILE A 86 4.37 -13.42 -5.27
C ILE A 86 4.19 -14.94 -5.23
N GLY A 87 5.15 -15.69 -4.70
CA GLY A 87 5.05 -17.17 -4.65
C GLY A 87 4.99 -17.84 -6.02
N GLY A 88 5.45 -17.15 -7.08
CA GLY A 88 5.31 -17.61 -8.47
C GLY A 88 3.93 -17.38 -9.09
N GLU A 89 2.99 -16.80 -8.37
CA GLU A 89 1.65 -16.44 -8.86
C GLU A 89 1.55 -14.93 -9.11
N ARG A 90 0.81 -14.56 -10.16
CA ARG A 90 0.59 -13.15 -10.53
C ARG A 90 -0.74 -12.68 -9.98
N TYR A 91 -0.69 -11.62 -9.18
CA TYR A 91 -1.85 -10.96 -8.61
C TYR A 91 -2.06 -9.59 -9.26
N GLU A 92 -3.31 -9.24 -9.53
CA GLU A 92 -3.67 -7.95 -10.11
C GLU A 92 -4.38 -7.07 -9.07
N LEU A 93 -4.03 -5.80 -9.03
CA LEU A 93 -4.66 -4.78 -8.21
C LEU A 93 -5.09 -3.63 -9.11
N TYR A 94 -6.31 -3.14 -8.91
CA TYR A 94 -6.91 -2.10 -9.74
C TYR A 94 -7.09 -0.84 -8.90
N THR A 95 -6.58 0.28 -9.37
CA THR A 95 -6.83 1.58 -8.75
C THR A 95 -8.20 2.10 -9.18
N PRO A 96 -9.00 2.68 -8.27
CA PRO A 96 -10.15 3.47 -8.69
C PRO A 96 -9.66 4.70 -9.47
N GLU A 97 -10.44 5.16 -10.47
CA GLU A 97 -10.01 6.22 -11.38
C GLU A 97 -9.59 7.52 -10.64
N GLN A 98 -8.46 8.10 -11.05
CA GLN A 98 -8.02 9.46 -10.74
C GLN A 98 -7.71 9.78 -9.27
N LYS A 99 -6.94 8.94 -8.58
CA LYS A 99 -6.35 9.29 -7.28
C LYS A 99 -4.85 9.51 -7.37
N ASP A 100 -4.35 10.56 -6.71
CA ASP A 100 -2.92 10.84 -6.57
C ASP A 100 -2.23 9.95 -5.51
N HIS A 101 -3.03 9.28 -4.69
CA HIS A 101 -2.64 8.34 -3.66
C HIS A 101 -3.58 7.14 -3.68
N PHE A 102 -3.02 5.94 -3.58
CA PHE A 102 -3.82 4.72 -3.51
C PHE A 102 -3.36 3.79 -2.39
N LEU A 103 -4.30 3.04 -1.85
CA LEU A 103 -4.05 1.90 -0.97
C LEU A 103 -4.94 0.74 -1.44
N LEU A 104 -4.31 -0.29 -1.98
CA LEU A 104 -4.96 -1.45 -2.59
C LEU A 104 -4.59 -2.70 -1.82
N TYR A 105 -5.47 -3.69 -1.83
CA TYR A 105 -5.14 -5.01 -1.34
C TYR A 105 -5.78 -6.09 -2.19
N THR A 106 -5.20 -7.28 -2.16
CA THR A 106 -5.78 -8.49 -2.74
C THR A 106 -5.42 -9.69 -1.87
N GLU A 107 -6.31 -10.68 -1.83
CA GLU A 107 -6.02 -11.97 -1.18
C GLU A 107 -4.99 -12.72 -2.02
N ILE A 108 -3.98 -13.29 -1.35
CA ILE A 108 -2.94 -14.09 -1.99
C ILE A 108 -2.96 -15.52 -1.43
N SER A 109 -2.31 -16.44 -2.14
CA SER A 109 -2.18 -17.83 -1.71
C SER A 109 -1.62 -17.92 -0.28
N ASP A 110 -2.25 -18.74 0.56
CA ASP A 110 -1.77 -19.00 1.92
C ASP A 110 -0.41 -19.73 1.93
N GLN A 111 -0.07 -20.39 0.81
CA GLN A 111 1.20 -21.09 0.58
C GLN A 111 2.36 -20.13 0.26
N ALA A 112 2.10 -18.86 -0.05
CA ALA A 112 3.15 -17.87 -0.27
C ALA A 112 4.04 -17.78 0.98
N GLN A 113 5.34 -18.08 0.86
CA GLN A 113 6.26 -18.11 1.99
C GLN A 113 6.94 -16.76 2.22
N GLU A 114 6.82 -15.87 1.25
CA GLU A 114 7.37 -14.54 1.26
C GLU A 114 6.79 -13.72 2.43
N LYS A 115 7.67 -13.00 3.12
CA LYS A 115 7.30 -12.01 4.15
C LYS A 115 7.35 -10.58 3.62
N HIS A 116 7.98 -10.41 2.46
CA HIS A 116 8.21 -9.13 1.79
C HIS A 116 8.00 -9.34 0.29
N VAL A 117 7.53 -8.31 -0.38
CA VAL A 117 7.37 -8.33 -1.84
C VAL A 117 8.63 -7.77 -2.47
N ASP A 118 9.15 -8.47 -3.48
CA ASP A 118 10.18 -7.90 -4.33
C ASP A 118 9.54 -6.88 -5.26
N ARG A 119 9.84 -5.59 -5.05
CA ARG A 119 9.23 -4.53 -5.86
C ARG A 119 9.69 -4.56 -7.31
N SER A 120 10.83 -5.18 -7.66
CA SER A 120 11.19 -5.34 -9.07
C SER A 120 10.23 -6.27 -9.82
N GLU A 121 9.45 -7.06 -9.10
CA GLU A 121 8.41 -7.93 -9.65
C GLU A 121 7.02 -7.26 -9.70
N ILE A 122 6.97 -5.94 -9.48
CA ILE A 122 5.77 -5.13 -9.64
C ILE A 122 5.79 -4.40 -10.99
N THR A 123 4.69 -4.48 -11.72
CA THR A 123 4.50 -3.81 -13.01
C THR A 123 3.28 -2.90 -12.96
N PHE A 124 3.40 -1.67 -13.44
CA PHE A 124 2.31 -0.70 -13.52
C PHE A 124 1.79 -0.54 -14.93
N TYR A 125 0.48 -0.42 -15.06
CA TYR A 125 -0.20 -0.24 -16.33
C TYR A 125 -1.10 0.99 -16.32
N ASP A 126 -1.10 1.72 -17.44
CA ASP A 126 -2.03 2.82 -17.68
C ASP A 126 -3.43 2.34 -18.12
N LYS A 127 -4.35 3.27 -18.31
CA LYS A 127 -5.72 2.98 -18.79
C LYS A 127 -5.80 2.28 -20.16
N ASN A 128 -4.74 2.33 -20.95
CA ASN A 128 -4.63 1.66 -22.24
C ASN A 128 -3.89 0.31 -22.11
N ASN A 129 -3.67 -0.16 -20.87
CA ASN A 129 -2.91 -1.36 -20.54
C ASN A 129 -1.45 -1.32 -21.05
N ARG A 130 -0.87 -0.12 -21.15
CA ARG A 130 0.56 0.05 -21.46
C ARG A 130 1.37 -0.04 -20.19
N ASP A 131 2.46 -0.78 -20.23
CA ASP A 131 3.45 -0.79 -19.15
C ASP A 131 4.07 0.61 -19.00
N ILE A 132 4.01 1.14 -17.79
CA ILE A 132 4.56 2.46 -17.42
C ILE A 132 5.52 2.37 -16.23
N THR A 133 5.99 1.16 -15.89
CA THR A 133 6.81 0.90 -14.70
C THR A 133 8.10 1.73 -14.69
N ASP A 134 8.70 1.92 -15.87
CA ASP A 134 9.93 2.70 -16.08
C ASP A 134 9.79 4.20 -15.73
N GLN A 135 8.57 4.70 -15.60
CA GLN A 135 8.28 6.08 -15.23
C GLN A 135 8.20 6.29 -13.71
N TYR A 136 8.31 5.24 -12.90
CA TYR A 136 8.18 5.30 -11.45
C TYR A 136 9.45 4.86 -10.73
N ASN A 137 9.80 5.59 -9.68
CA ASN A 137 10.82 5.16 -8.73
C ASN A 137 10.18 4.25 -7.68
N LEU A 138 10.44 2.94 -7.78
CA LEU A 138 9.91 1.90 -6.90
C LEU A 138 10.48 1.91 -5.46
N SER A 139 11.25 2.92 -5.08
CA SER A 139 11.70 3.09 -3.69
C SER A 139 10.54 3.21 -2.71
N GLY A 140 10.72 2.62 -1.53
CA GLY A 140 9.63 2.46 -0.58
C GLY A 140 10.05 1.68 0.66
N GLY A 141 9.07 1.36 1.51
CA GLY A 141 9.29 0.56 2.72
C GLY A 141 8.02 -0.15 3.18
N GLY A 142 8.14 -0.98 4.21
CA GLY A 142 7.03 -1.84 4.64
C GLY A 142 5.88 -1.12 5.35
N ILE A 143 4.67 -1.65 5.18
CA ILE A 143 3.48 -1.43 6.02
C ILE A 143 3.50 -2.37 7.21
#